data_AF-A0A8T3W1C3-F1
#
_entry.id   AF-A0A8T3W1C3-F1
#
_cell.length_a   1.000
_cell.length_b   1.000
_cell.length_c   1.000
_cell.angle_alpha   90.00
_cell.angle_beta   90.00
_cell.angle_gamma   90.00
#
_symmetry.space_group_name_H-M   'P 1'
#
loop_
_entity.id
_entity.type
_entity.pdbx_description
1 polymer ?
#
loop_
_entity_poly.entity_id
_entity_poly.type
_entity_poly.pdbx_seq_one_letter_code
_entity_poly.pdbx_strand_id
1 'polypeptide(L)'
;MADETEEQSTSRTIPFGGKLDDRENVDSLRRSFDDLPKEVQDLLISRKNRLSKETRSTIAVLEQKHMLTLILYLDKMSPVLKTDIYNDVSRCSNMTQKLDDLEDLGLISTYYTGRTNSHIMMITEKGRLVADCIREIRGIIESDGPDA
;
A
#
# COMPACT_ATOMS: atom_id res chain seq x y z
N MET A 1 -7.31 -19.59 55.38
CA MET A 1 -8.20 -18.41 55.29
C MET A 1 -7.94 -17.79 53.93
N ALA A 2 -9.00 -17.71 53.13
CA ALA A 2 -9.24 -17.09 51.79
C ALA A 2 -8.02 -16.66 50.95
N ASP A 3 -7.78 -17.15 49.72
CA ASP A 3 -8.54 -16.95 48.47
C ASP A 3 -8.88 -15.47 48.20
N GLU A 4 -8.29 -14.89 47.15
CA GLU A 4 -8.96 -13.89 46.33
C GLU A 4 -8.15 -13.64 45.05
N THR A 5 -8.82 -13.94 43.95
CA THR A 5 -8.43 -13.68 42.57
C THR A 5 -8.92 -12.26 42.22
N GLU A 6 -8.09 -11.40 41.65
CA GLU A 6 -8.56 -10.14 41.06
C GLU A 6 -8.38 -10.15 39.54
N GLU A 7 -9.48 -10.48 38.86
CA GLU A 7 -9.79 -10.01 37.51
C GLU A 7 -10.20 -8.53 37.58
N GLN A 8 -9.56 -7.66 36.78
CA GLN A 8 -10.15 -6.37 36.39
C GLN A 8 -9.84 -6.13 34.91
N SER A 9 -10.81 -6.38 34.03
CA SER A 9 -11.91 -5.48 33.64
C SER A 9 -11.53 -4.59 32.46
N THR A 10 -11.76 -5.11 31.25
CA THR A 10 -11.74 -4.30 30.02
C THR A 10 -13.10 -3.61 29.89
N SER A 11 -13.17 -2.36 30.34
CA SER A 11 -14.35 -1.52 30.11
C SER A 11 -14.49 -1.21 28.62
N ARG A 12 -15.56 -1.72 27.98
CA ARG A 12 -16.05 -1.25 26.69
C ARG A 12 -17.39 -0.54 26.91
N THR A 13 -17.39 0.78 26.84
CA THR A 13 -18.61 1.59 26.80
C THR A 13 -19.07 1.70 25.33
N ILE A 14 -20.29 1.25 25.03
CA ILE A 14 -20.95 1.41 23.72
C ILE A 14 -22.07 2.45 23.88
N PRO A 15 -22.10 3.55 23.11
CA PRO A 15 -23.20 4.50 23.19
C PRO A 15 -24.39 4.13 22.29
N PHE A 16 -25.56 4.20 22.93
CA PHE A 16 -26.92 4.47 22.48
C PHE A 16 -27.20 4.63 20.96
N GLY A 17 -28.02 3.71 20.41
CA GLY A 17 -28.88 4.00 19.25
C GLY A 17 -28.82 3.07 18.02
N GLY A 18 -27.94 2.06 17.99
CA GLY A 18 -27.90 1.07 16.90
C GLY A 18 -28.53 -0.25 17.34
N LYS A 19 -29.47 -0.79 16.56
CA LYS A 19 -29.92 -2.18 16.71
C LYS A 19 -28.69 -3.09 16.70
N LEU A 20 -28.57 -3.96 17.69
CA LEU A 20 -27.59 -5.05 17.68
C LEU A 20 -27.87 -5.87 16.41
N ASP A 21 -26.88 -5.91 15.54
CA ASP A 21 -26.87 -6.78 14.37
C ASP A 21 -26.75 -8.21 14.94
N ASP A 22 -27.83 -9.01 14.90
CA ASP A 22 -27.91 -10.39 15.41
C ASP A 22 -27.04 -11.38 14.59
N ARG A 23 -25.99 -10.88 13.95
CA ARG A 23 -24.94 -11.73 13.40
C ARG A 23 -24.20 -12.29 14.60
N GLU A 24 -24.61 -13.49 15.01
CA GLU A 24 -23.88 -14.34 15.93
C GLU A 24 -22.38 -14.21 15.66
N ASN A 25 -21.66 -13.99 16.75
CA ASN A 25 -20.24 -13.73 16.80
C ASN A 25 -19.44 -14.81 16.03
N VAL A 26 -19.18 -14.58 14.74
CA VAL A 26 -18.49 -15.54 13.85
C VAL A 26 -17.03 -15.77 14.30
N ASP A 27 -16.53 -14.98 15.24
CA ASP A 27 -15.19 -15.14 15.83
C ASP A 27 -15.07 -16.40 16.72
N SER A 28 -16.16 -16.92 17.30
CA SER A 28 -16.10 -18.16 18.10
C SER A 28 -16.06 -19.45 17.27
N LEU A 29 -16.15 -19.36 15.94
CA LEU A 29 -16.01 -20.48 15.01
C LEU A 29 -14.63 -20.54 14.32
N ARG A 30 -13.75 -19.58 14.61
CA ARG A 30 -12.37 -19.62 14.11
C ARG A 30 -11.58 -20.64 14.93
N ARG A 31 -11.30 -21.80 14.32
CA ARG A 31 -10.31 -22.75 14.86
C ARG A 31 -8.99 -22.01 15.08
N SER A 32 -8.39 -22.17 16.25
CA SER A 32 -7.08 -21.59 16.52
C SER A 32 -6.06 -22.13 15.50
N PHE A 33 -5.02 -21.37 15.20
CA PHE A 33 -3.95 -21.83 14.31
C PHE A 33 -3.36 -23.16 14.81
N ASP A 34 -3.26 -23.31 16.12
CA ASP A 34 -2.72 -24.49 16.80
C ASP A 34 -3.61 -25.73 16.65
N ASP A 35 -4.91 -25.55 16.35
CA ASP A 35 -5.88 -26.64 16.15
C ASP A 35 -5.93 -27.14 14.70
N LEU A 36 -5.17 -26.51 13.80
CA LEU A 36 -5.15 -26.92 12.38
C LEU A 36 -4.32 -28.20 12.21
N PRO A 37 -4.65 -29.06 11.24
CA PRO A 37 -3.78 -30.19 10.87
C PRO A 37 -2.38 -29.70 10.54
N LYS A 38 -1.35 -30.47 10.92
CA LYS A 38 0.06 -30.10 10.75
C LYS A 38 0.41 -29.74 9.30
N GLU A 39 -0.15 -30.47 8.33
CA GLU A 39 -0.01 -30.21 6.89
C GLU A 39 -0.52 -28.80 6.50
N VAL A 40 -1.59 -28.33 7.13
CA VAL A 40 -2.17 -27.00 6.92
C VAL A 40 -1.32 -25.93 7.61
N GLN A 41 -0.83 -26.19 8.83
CA GLN A 41 0.08 -25.28 9.53
C GLN A 41 1.37 -25.09 8.73
N ASP A 42 1.98 -26.17 8.24
CA ASP A 42 3.20 -26.17 7.44
C ASP A 42 3.01 -25.42 6.11
N LEU A 43 1.85 -25.59 5.48
CA LEU A 43 1.46 -24.82 4.28
C LEU A 43 1.35 -23.32 4.58
N LEU A 44 0.70 -22.94 5.68
CA LEU A 44 0.51 -21.54 6.07
C LEU A 44 1.84 -20.87 6.45
N ILE A 45 2.71 -21.57 7.18
CA ILE A 45 4.07 -21.13 7.51
C ILE A 45 4.89 -20.96 6.22
N SER A 46 4.83 -21.94 5.31
CA SER A 46 5.53 -21.89 4.02
C SER A 46 5.05 -20.72 3.15
N ARG A 47 3.75 -20.41 3.15
CA ARG A 47 3.19 -19.25 2.44
C ARG A 47 3.62 -17.93 3.08
N LYS A 48 3.54 -17.82 4.41
CA LYS A 48 3.98 -16.62 5.14
C LYS A 48 5.46 -16.33 4.88
N ASN A 49 6.29 -17.37 4.83
CA ASN A 49 7.72 -17.27 4.55
C ASN A 49 8.03 -16.95 3.07
N ARG A 50 7.19 -17.38 2.11
CA ARG A 50 7.30 -16.93 0.71
C ARG A 50 6.96 -15.45 0.57
N LEU A 51 5.87 -15.01 1.21
CA LEU A 51 5.44 -13.62 1.21
C LEU A 51 6.42 -12.67 1.91
N SER A 52 7.18 -13.15 2.90
CA SER A 52 8.22 -12.35 3.57
C SER A 52 9.58 -12.38 2.87
N LYS A 53 9.82 -13.36 1.98
CA LYS A 53 11.10 -13.53 1.27
C LYS A 53 11.06 -13.02 -0.17
N GLU A 54 9.87 -12.91 -0.77
CA GLU A 54 9.67 -12.04 -1.93
C GLU A 54 9.65 -10.60 -1.44
N THR A 55 10.79 -9.90 -1.56
CA THR A 55 10.76 -8.47 -1.90
C THR A 55 9.64 -8.30 -2.91
N ARG A 56 8.59 -7.51 -2.60
CA ARG A 56 7.50 -7.27 -3.55
C ARG A 56 8.14 -7.02 -4.91
N SER A 57 7.82 -7.88 -5.88
CA SER A 57 8.41 -7.76 -7.20
C SER A 57 8.24 -6.32 -7.69
N THR A 58 9.26 -5.73 -8.31
CA THR A 58 9.18 -4.36 -8.83
C THR A 58 7.94 -4.16 -9.69
N ILE A 59 7.50 -5.19 -10.41
CA ILE A 59 6.26 -5.14 -11.19
C ILE A 59 5.03 -4.99 -10.30
N ALA A 60 4.95 -5.69 -9.16
CA ALA A 60 3.86 -5.59 -8.22
C ALA A 60 3.78 -4.21 -7.56
N VAL A 61 4.92 -3.52 -7.41
CA VAL A 61 4.95 -2.11 -7.00
C VAL A 61 4.35 -1.23 -8.10
N LEU A 62 4.78 -1.39 -9.35
CA LEU A 62 4.28 -0.60 -10.49
C LEU A 62 2.80 -0.86 -10.83
N GLU A 63 2.29 -2.06 -10.55
CA GLU A 63 0.88 -2.44 -10.73
C GLU A 63 -0.06 -1.75 -9.73
N GLN A 64 0.46 -1.21 -8.61
CA GLN A 64 -0.39 -0.53 -7.65
C GLN A 64 -1.09 0.69 -8.29
N LYS A 65 -2.32 0.94 -7.85
CA LYS A 65 -3.13 2.06 -8.35
C LYS A 65 -2.36 3.39 -8.25
N HIS A 66 -2.34 4.13 -9.37
CA HIS A 66 -1.71 5.44 -9.57
C HIS A 66 -0.19 5.44 -9.74
N MET A 67 0.52 4.31 -9.68
CA MET A 67 2.00 4.33 -9.74
C MET A 67 2.54 4.80 -11.08
N LEU A 68 2.04 4.25 -12.20
CA LEU A 68 2.43 4.72 -13.52
C LEU A 68 2.04 6.19 -13.75
N THR A 69 0.87 6.60 -13.25
CA THR A 69 0.42 8.01 -13.33
C THR A 69 1.33 8.94 -12.53
N LEU A 70 1.79 8.53 -11.34
CA LEU A 70 2.74 9.29 -10.52
C LEU A 70 4.06 9.49 -11.26
N ILE A 71 4.61 8.43 -11.85
CA ILE A 71 5.87 8.50 -12.62
C ILE A 71 5.72 9.47 -13.80
N LEU A 72 4.64 9.35 -14.59
CA LEU A 72 4.39 10.25 -15.72
C LEU A 72 4.14 11.70 -15.30
N TYR A 73 3.43 11.91 -14.19
CA TYR A 73 3.17 13.24 -13.64
C TYR A 73 4.48 13.90 -13.18
N LEU A 74 5.30 13.18 -12.42
CA LEU A 74 6.59 13.68 -11.94
C LEU A 74 7.54 13.95 -13.10
N ASP A 75 7.56 13.13 -14.16
CA ASP A 75 8.44 13.41 -15.31
C ASP A 75 8.11 14.74 -15.99
N LYS A 76 6.80 15.05 -16.09
CA LYS A 76 6.30 16.26 -16.73
C LYS A 76 6.41 17.51 -15.84
N MET A 77 6.15 17.38 -14.55
CA MET A 77 5.94 18.52 -13.64
C MET A 77 7.10 18.75 -12.68
N SER A 78 8.03 17.81 -12.53
CA SER A 78 9.14 17.91 -11.56
C SER A 78 10.00 19.17 -11.79
N PRO A 79 10.38 19.89 -10.72
CA PRO A 79 10.11 19.60 -9.29
C PRO A 79 8.70 19.99 -8.85
N VAL A 80 8.08 19.20 -7.96
CA VAL A 80 6.74 19.49 -7.41
C VAL A 80 6.70 19.36 -5.89
N LEU A 81 5.73 20.01 -5.24
CA LEU A 81 5.45 19.76 -3.83
C LEU A 81 4.61 18.48 -3.65
N LYS A 82 4.74 17.84 -2.49
CA LYS A 82 3.87 16.73 -2.10
C LYS A 82 2.38 17.09 -2.22
N THR A 83 2.02 18.32 -1.88
CA THR A 83 0.66 18.85 -1.98
C THR A 83 0.13 18.88 -3.40
N ASP A 84 0.99 19.17 -4.38
CA ASP A 84 0.60 19.20 -5.80
C ASP A 84 0.24 17.80 -6.27
N ILE A 85 1.03 16.79 -5.86
CA ILE A 85 0.74 15.37 -6.14
C ILE A 85 -0.62 14.95 -5.56
N TYR A 86 -0.94 15.36 -4.33
CA TYR A 86 -2.23 15.06 -3.72
C TYR A 86 -3.41 15.70 -4.47
N ASN A 87 -3.22 16.88 -5.07
CA ASN A 87 -4.27 17.59 -5.80
C ASN A 87 -4.45 17.05 -7.22
N ASP A 88 -3.34 16.78 -7.91
CA ASP A 88 -3.34 16.52 -9.35
C ASP A 88 -3.36 15.03 -9.71
N VAL A 89 -2.93 14.15 -8.79
CA VAL A 89 -2.92 12.70 -9.02
C VAL A 89 -4.01 12.00 -8.21
N SER A 90 -3.95 12.07 -6.88
CA SER A 90 -4.93 11.42 -6.00
C SER A 90 -4.74 11.79 -4.52
N ARG A 91 -5.85 11.88 -3.78
CA ARG A 91 -5.87 12.06 -2.31
C ARG A 91 -5.92 10.75 -1.52
N CYS A 92 -5.44 9.64 -2.08
CA CYS A 92 -5.51 8.34 -1.41
C CYS A 92 -4.64 8.30 -0.14
N SER A 93 -5.14 7.63 0.90
CA SER A 93 -4.47 7.51 2.22
C SER A 93 -3.10 6.85 2.15
N ASN A 94 -2.86 5.99 1.16
CA ASN A 94 -1.58 5.32 0.94
C ASN A 94 -0.63 6.07 -0.01
N MET A 95 -0.87 7.36 -0.32
CA MET A 95 -0.01 8.12 -1.23
C MET A 95 1.42 8.28 -0.69
N THR A 96 1.59 8.49 0.62
CA THR A 96 2.94 8.59 1.22
C THR A 96 3.72 7.31 0.95
N GLN A 97 3.14 6.14 1.25
CA GLN A 97 3.79 4.85 1.00
C GLN A 97 4.17 4.64 -0.47
N LYS A 98 3.36 5.12 -1.42
CA LYS A 98 3.68 5.02 -2.85
C LYS A 98 4.88 5.86 -3.25
N LEU A 99 5.01 7.05 -2.65
CA LEU A 99 6.16 7.92 -2.89
C LEU A 99 7.41 7.30 -2.27
N ASP A 100 7.29 6.72 -1.07
CA ASP A 100 8.37 5.99 -0.43
C ASP A 100 8.80 4.78 -1.28
N ASP A 101 7.85 3.98 -1.80
CA ASP A 101 8.10 2.85 -2.70
C ASP A 101 8.84 3.32 -3.99
N LEU A 102 8.51 4.49 -4.54
CA LEU A 102 9.19 5.05 -5.73
C LEU A 102 10.60 5.57 -5.41
N GLU A 103 10.81 6.13 -4.22
CA GLU A 103 12.10 6.60 -3.73
C GLU A 103 13.03 5.41 -3.44
N ASP A 104 12.51 4.35 -2.82
CA ASP A 104 13.22 3.08 -2.58
C ASP A 104 13.65 2.40 -3.89
N LEU A 105 12.82 2.51 -4.94
CA LEU A 105 13.18 2.06 -6.29
C LEU A 105 14.17 3.00 -7.00
N GLY A 106 14.50 4.15 -6.42
CA GLY A 106 15.39 5.17 -6.98
C GLY A 106 14.81 5.88 -8.20
N LEU A 107 13.48 5.88 -8.37
CA LEU A 107 12.80 6.57 -9.47
C LEU A 107 12.55 8.05 -9.17
N ILE A 108 12.52 8.41 -7.89
CA ILE A 108 12.34 9.78 -7.42
C ILE A 108 13.31 10.10 -6.29
N SER A 109 13.44 11.39 -5.96
CA SER A 109 14.16 11.87 -4.78
C SER A 109 13.29 12.86 -4.01
N THR A 110 13.25 12.72 -2.69
CA THR A 110 12.50 13.60 -1.80
C THR A 110 13.44 14.55 -1.06
N TYR A 111 13.19 15.85 -1.16
CA TYR A 111 13.91 16.89 -0.41
C TYR A 111 13.02 17.51 0.66
N TYR A 112 13.52 17.55 1.89
CA TYR A 112 12.83 18.11 3.04
C TYR A 112 13.21 19.58 3.21
N THR A 113 12.23 20.49 3.14
CA THR A 113 12.48 21.94 3.23
C THR A 113 12.57 22.48 4.66
N GLY A 114 12.50 21.60 5.67
CA GLY A 114 12.46 21.97 7.09
C GLY A 114 11.14 22.60 7.55
N ARG A 115 10.19 22.84 6.64
CA ARG A 115 8.82 23.25 6.96
C ARG A 115 7.88 22.04 6.94
N THR A 116 6.95 21.99 7.89
CA THR A 116 5.95 20.93 7.99
C THR A 116 5.21 20.77 6.66
N ASN A 117 5.12 19.53 6.16
CA ASN A 117 4.40 19.15 4.94
C ASN A 117 4.92 19.77 3.61
N SER A 118 6.08 20.43 3.62
CA SER A 118 6.69 21.00 2.41
C SER A 118 7.83 20.12 1.93
N HIS A 119 7.49 18.99 1.33
CA HIS A 119 8.46 18.07 0.74
C HIS A 119 8.47 18.31 -0.77
N ILE A 120 9.66 18.43 -1.36
CA ILE A 120 9.85 18.60 -2.80
C ILE A 120 10.19 17.24 -3.38
N MET A 121 9.45 16.82 -4.40
CA MET A 121 9.64 15.57 -5.10
C MET A 121 10.23 15.86 -6.47
N MET A 122 11.30 15.15 -6.80
CA MET A 122 11.98 15.25 -8.07
C MET A 122 12.09 13.89 -8.74
N ILE A 123 11.87 13.83 -10.04
CA ILE A 123 12.15 12.61 -10.80
C ILE A 123 13.67 12.44 -10.98
N THR A 124 14.18 11.22 -10.82
CA THR A 124 15.58 10.90 -11.12
C THR A 124 15.76 10.58 -12.60
N GLU A 125 17.01 10.52 -13.08
CA GLU A 125 17.31 10.06 -14.45
C GLU A 125 16.74 8.65 -14.71
N LYS A 126 16.88 7.73 -13.74
CA LYS A 126 16.27 6.40 -13.79
C LYS A 126 14.74 6.48 -13.90
N GLY A 127 14.11 7.38 -13.15
CA GLY A 127 12.68 7.64 -13.24
C GLY A 127 12.25 8.12 -14.63
N ARG A 128 13.02 9.02 -15.25
CA ARG A 128 12.75 9.51 -16.61
C ARG A 128 12.79 8.39 -17.64
N LEU A 129 13.81 7.53 -17.59
CA LEU A 129 13.91 6.36 -18.48
C LEU A 129 12.68 5.45 -18.34
N VAL A 130 12.20 5.22 -17.11
CA VAL A 130 10.98 4.44 -16.89
C VAL A 130 9.75 5.17 -17.44
N ALA A 131 9.65 6.49 -17.28
CA ALA A 131 8.56 7.29 -17.85
C ALA A 131 8.52 7.19 -19.38
N ASP A 132 9.68 7.17 -20.04
CA ASP A 132 9.78 6.98 -21.49
C ASP A 132 9.32 5.58 -21.90
N CYS A 133 9.74 4.52 -21.21
CA CYS A 133 9.22 3.17 -21.46
C CYS A 133 7.69 3.09 -21.29
N ILE A 134 7.13 3.77 -20.29
CA ILE A 134 5.66 3.81 -20.10
C ILE A 134 4.98 4.50 -21.28
N ARG A 135 5.56 5.56 -21.83
CA ARG A 135 5.04 6.24 -23.03
C ARG A 135 5.15 5.38 -24.28
N GLU A 136 6.23 4.63 -24.43
CA GLU A 136 6.40 3.69 -25.54
C GLU A 136 5.33 2.60 -25.49
N ILE A 137 5.12 1.99 -24.31
CA ILE A 137 4.05 1.01 -24.10
C ILE A 137 2.68 1.63 -24.44
N ARG A 138 2.42 2.85 -23.96
CA ARG A 138 1.20 3.58 -24.29
C ARG A 138 1.06 3.81 -25.80
N GLY A 139 2.13 4.20 -26.48
CA GLY A 139 2.15 4.41 -27.93
C GLY A 139 1.85 3.14 -28.72
N ILE A 140 2.35 1.98 -28.27
CA ILE A 140 2.05 0.67 -28.88
C ILE A 140 0.57 0.31 -28.70
N ILE A 141 -0.01 0.63 -27.54
CA ILE A 141 -1.43 0.36 -27.24
C ILE A 141 -2.35 1.30 -28.04
N GLU A 142 -1.96 2.56 -28.18
CA GLU A 142 -2.74 3.60 -28.88
C GLU A 142 -2.54 3.58 -30.40
N SER A 143 -1.43 3.01 -30.89
CA SER A 143 -1.29 2.75 -32.32
C SER A 143 -2.29 1.69 -32.72
N ASP A 144 -3.22 2.05 -33.61
CA ASP A 144 -4.12 1.11 -34.25
C ASP A 144 -3.28 -0.09 -34.73
N GLY A 145 -3.60 -1.28 -34.20
CA GLY A 145 -3.05 -2.52 -34.75
C GLY A 145 -3.41 -2.61 -36.24
N PRO A 146 -2.78 -3.50 -37.02
CA PRO A 146 -3.07 -3.67 -38.44
C PRO A 146 -4.54 -4.07 -38.77
N ASP A 147 -5.43 -4.14 -37.77
CA ASP A 147 -6.81 -4.61 -37.84
C ASP A 147 -7.86 -3.53 -37.50
N ALA A 148 -7.52 -2.24 -37.49
CA ALA A 148 -8.48 -1.13 -37.34
C ALA A 148 -9.05 -0.62 -38.67
#